data_AF-A0A7C3RFR8-F1
#
_entry.id   AF-A0A7C3RFR8-F1
#
_cell.length_a   1.000
_cell.length_b   1.000
_cell.length_c   1.000
_cell.angle_alpha   90.00
_cell.angle_beta   90.00
_cell.angle_gamma   90.00
#
_symmetry.space_group_name_H-M   'P 1'
#
loop_
_entity.id
_entity.type
_entity.pdbx_description
1 polymer ?
#
loop_
_entity_poly.entity_id
_entity_poly.type
_entity_poly.pdbx_seq_one_letter_code
_entity_poly.pdbx_strand_id
1 'polypeptide(L)'
;MCRRAQADPGHTYALVIDEINRGNISKVFGELITLIEPDKRLGDSNEITVTLPYSGENFGVPANLLIVGTMNTADRSITMLDVALRRRFAFVELMPQPELLPDNVAGVPLQKLLRTLNHKLEALLDRDHQLGHSYLMGLKTLEELRFAWDKRIMPLLREYFYGAGEKLQIVLGRDFVERTELRLGDGADADTRTVYRLKEPKTDEAFLSALQQLATAKPVRPV
;
A
#
# COMPACT_ATOMS: atom_id res chain seq x y z
N MET A 1 25.14 -9.09 13.57
CA MET A 1 25.32 -8.03 12.55
C MET A 1 26.18 -6.88 13.06
N CYS A 2 25.81 -6.21 14.16
CA CYS A 2 26.63 -5.14 14.76
C CYS A 2 28.10 -5.52 14.98
N ARG A 3 28.39 -6.70 15.57
CA ARG A 3 29.78 -7.17 15.73
C ARG A 3 30.55 -7.28 14.41
N ARG A 4 29.89 -7.64 13.31
CA ARG A 4 30.51 -7.69 11.97
C ARG A 4 30.81 -6.28 11.45
N ALA A 5 29.83 -5.38 11.55
CA ALA A 5 30.00 -3.98 11.15
C ALA A 5 31.10 -3.28 11.96
N GLN A 6 31.19 -3.54 13.26
CA GLN A 6 32.23 -2.99 14.13
C GLN A 6 33.64 -3.52 13.78
N ALA A 7 33.75 -4.80 13.41
CA ALA A 7 35.02 -5.40 13.01
C ALA A 7 35.48 -4.95 11.61
N ASP A 8 34.63 -4.26 10.85
CA ASP A 8 34.85 -3.88 9.46
C ASP A 8 34.34 -2.46 9.19
N PRO A 9 34.96 -1.43 9.79
CA PRO A 9 34.49 -0.05 9.72
C PRO A 9 34.58 0.56 8.32
N GLY A 10 35.40 -0.02 7.42
CA GLY A 10 35.57 0.44 6.05
C GLY A 10 34.39 0.14 5.12
N HIS A 11 33.44 -0.70 5.55
CA HIS A 11 32.28 -1.09 4.75
C HIS A 11 30.97 -0.77 5.45
N THR A 12 29.97 -0.39 4.66
CA THR A 12 28.61 -0.16 5.13
C THR A 12 27.83 -1.47 5.21
N TYR A 13 27.13 -1.68 6.31
CA TYR A 13 26.23 -2.81 6.54
C TYR A 13 24.79 -2.31 6.54
N ALA A 14 23.85 -3.03 5.91
CA ALA A 14 22.44 -2.63 5.87
C ALA A 14 21.52 -3.71 6.45
N LEU A 15 20.77 -3.38 7.50
CA LEU A 15 19.71 -4.21 8.07
C LEU A 15 18.39 -3.78 7.44
N VAL A 16 17.84 -4.64 6.57
CA VAL A 16 16.54 -4.41 5.96
C VAL A 16 15.46 -5.10 6.81
N ILE A 17 14.49 -4.33 7.28
CA ILE A 17 13.34 -4.81 8.06
C ILE A 17 12.10 -4.59 7.21
N ASP A 18 11.58 -5.67 6.64
CA ASP A 18 10.37 -5.62 5.83
C ASP A 18 9.13 -5.52 6.73
N GLU A 19 8.18 -4.67 6.34
CA GLU A 19 6.91 -4.45 7.06
C GLU A 19 7.13 -4.14 8.56
N ILE A 20 8.01 -3.17 8.82
CA ILE A 20 8.49 -2.84 10.17
C ILE A 20 7.34 -2.54 11.14
N ASN A 21 6.23 -2.01 10.62
CA ASN A 21 5.05 -1.66 11.39
C ASN A 21 4.26 -2.89 11.89
N ARG A 22 4.35 -4.07 11.26
CA ARG A 22 3.59 -5.29 11.67
C ARG A 22 3.97 -5.88 13.03
N GLY A 23 5.05 -5.39 13.66
CA GLY A 23 5.48 -5.81 14.99
C GLY A 23 5.31 -4.70 16.04
N ASN A 24 5.34 -5.06 17.33
CA ASN A 24 5.50 -4.07 18.40
C ASN A 24 6.96 -3.58 18.42
N ILE A 25 7.26 -2.59 17.59
CA ILE A 25 8.62 -2.08 17.40
C ILE A 25 9.21 -1.57 18.72
N SER A 26 8.42 -0.90 19.55
CA SER A 26 8.88 -0.41 20.87
C SER A 26 9.34 -1.56 21.77
N LYS A 27 8.67 -2.71 21.74
CA LYS A 27 9.09 -3.91 22.48
C LYS A 27 10.31 -4.60 21.85
N VAL A 28 10.41 -4.61 20.53
CA VAL A 28 11.54 -5.22 19.81
C VAL A 28 12.83 -4.43 20.01
N PHE A 29 12.76 -3.10 19.85
CA PHE A 29 13.93 -2.24 20.04
C PHE A 29 14.22 -2.00 21.52
N GLY A 30 13.20 -1.89 22.38
CA GLY A 30 13.38 -1.66 23.82
C GLY A 30 14.33 -0.49 24.08
N GLU A 31 15.40 -0.76 24.80
CA GLU A 31 16.45 0.20 25.15
C GLU A 31 17.37 0.58 23.97
N LEU A 32 17.37 -0.22 22.90
CA LEU A 32 18.17 0.03 21.69
C LEU A 32 17.64 1.19 20.87
N ILE A 33 16.44 1.69 21.16
CA ILE A 33 15.83 2.81 20.44
C ILE A 33 16.70 4.08 20.53
N THR A 34 17.42 4.29 21.63
CA THR A 34 18.32 5.45 21.76
C THR A 34 19.60 5.25 20.94
N LEU A 35 20.07 4.01 20.82
CA LEU A 35 21.35 3.69 20.17
C LEU A 35 21.30 3.82 18.64
N ILE A 36 20.11 3.82 18.05
CA ILE A 36 19.96 3.97 16.60
C ILE A 36 20.05 5.43 16.14
N GLU A 37 20.02 6.40 17.06
CA GLU A 37 20.26 7.81 16.76
C GLU A 37 21.68 8.02 16.23
N PRO A 38 21.90 8.74 15.11
CA PRO A 38 23.21 8.84 14.47
C PRO A 38 24.34 9.26 15.41
N ASP A 39 24.15 10.31 16.22
CA ASP A 39 25.21 10.81 17.11
C ASP A 39 25.50 9.88 18.31
N LYS A 40 24.63 8.91 18.59
CA LYS A 40 24.75 7.97 19.72
C LYS A 40 25.41 6.64 19.36
N ARG A 41 25.74 6.45 18.08
CA ARG A 41 26.34 5.23 17.56
C ARG A 41 27.82 5.14 17.91
N LEU A 42 28.34 3.90 17.86
CA LEU A 42 29.76 3.66 18.06
C LEU A 42 30.58 4.34 16.97
N GLY A 43 31.54 5.17 17.37
CA GLY A 43 32.38 5.98 16.49
C GLY A 43 31.87 7.40 16.20
N ASP A 44 30.73 7.81 16.76
CA ASP A 44 30.15 9.15 16.59
C ASP A 44 30.34 10.05 17.84
N SER A 45 29.96 11.33 17.74
CA SER A 45 30.31 12.37 18.71
C SER A 45 29.76 12.16 20.13
N ASN A 46 28.63 11.48 20.29
CA ASN A 46 27.96 11.26 21.57
C ASN A 46 27.69 9.76 21.79
N GLU A 47 28.66 8.90 21.44
CA GLU A 47 28.57 7.44 21.57
C GLU A 47 27.96 7.00 22.91
N ILE A 48 26.95 6.12 22.85
CA ILE A 48 26.33 5.48 24.01
C ILE A 48 26.40 3.97 23.86
N THR A 49 26.61 3.28 24.97
CA THR A 49 26.42 1.83 25.10
C THR A 49 25.40 1.53 26.20
N VAL A 50 24.64 0.44 26.05
CA VAL A 50 23.76 -0.09 27.08
C VAL A 50 24.23 -1.45 27.54
N THR A 51 23.99 -1.80 28.80
CA THR A 51 24.23 -3.15 29.31
C THR A 51 23.00 -4.00 29.04
N LEU A 52 23.15 -5.05 28.23
CA LEU A 52 22.03 -5.92 27.87
C LEU A 52 21.50 -6.69 29.09
N PRO A 53 20.18 -6.74 29.32
CA PRO A 53 19.61 -7.27 30.57
C PRO A 53 19.80 -8.78 30.74
N TYR A 54 19.92 -9.53 29.65
CA TYR A 54 20.05 -10.99 29.70
C TYR A 54 21.52 -11.45 29.77
N SER A 55 22.41 -10.85 28.99
CA SER A 55 23.82 -11.27 28.93
C SER A 55 24.73 -10.48 29.86
N GLY A 56 24.33 -9.27 30.28
CA GLY A 56 25.19 -8.32 30.99
C GLY A 56 26.30 -7.72 30.11
N GLU A 57 26.29 -7.99 28.80
CA GLU A 57 27.29 -7.43 27.88
C GLU A 57 26.97 -5.97 27.56
N ASN A 58 28.00 -5.13 27.46
CA ASN A 58 27.86 -3.80 26.89
C ASN A 58 27.65 -3.90 25.38
N PHE A 59 26.65 -3.18 24.90
CA PHE A 59 26.22 -3.19 23.51
C PHE A 59 26.04 -1.77 22.98
N GLY A 60 26.51 -1.55 21.76
CA GLY A 60 26.33 -0.32 20.99
C GLY A 60 26.02 -0.63 19.53
N VAL A 61 25.42 0.32 18.83
CA VAL A 61 25.13 0.22 17.39
C VAL A 61 26.24 0.93 16.61
N PRO A 62 26.98 0.25 15.71
CA PRO A 62 28.03 0.89 14.91
C PRO A 62 27.51 1.96 13.95
N ALA A 63 28.29 3.03 13.74
CA ALA A 63 27.96 4.11 12.81
C ALA A 63 27.75 3.61 11.36
N ASN A 64 28.54 2.61 10.93
CA ASN A 64 28.46 2.01 9.60
C ASN A 64 27.29 1.02 9.39
N LEU A 65 26.34 0.94 10.33
CA LEU A 65 25.12 0.13 10.20
C LEU A 65 23.92 0.99 9.77
N LEU A 66 23.44 0.81 8.54
CA LEU A 66 22.16 1.37 8.08
C LEU A 66 21.00 0.46 8.49
N ILE A 67 19.90 1.05 8.93
CA ILE A 67 18.65 0.35 9.19
C ILE A 67 17.62 0.90 8.22
N VAL A 68 17.11 0.03 7.36
CA VAL A 68 16.12 0.39 6.33
C VAL A 68 14.84 -0.39 6.61
N GLY A 69 13.77 0.33 6.93
CA GLY A 69 12.45 -0.25 7.13
C GLY A 69 11.57 -0.03 5.92
N THR A 70 10.82 -1.05 5.49
CA THR A 70 9.67 -0.85 4.60
C THR A 70 8.40 -0.82 5.44
N MET A 71 7.37 -0.11 4.97
CA MET A 71 6.11 0.05 5.68
C MET A 71 4.97 0.10 4.68
N ASN A 72 3.99 -0.78 4.82
CA ASN A 72 2.69 -0.60 4.17
C ASN A 72 1.81 0.35 5.00
N THR A 73 1.46 1.50 4.43
CA THR A 73 0.64 2.53 5.10
C THR A 73 -0.85 2.25 5.03
N ALA A 74 -1.31 1.42 4.08
CA ALA A 74 -2.72 1.10 3.90
C ALA A 74 -3.27 0.10 4.95
N ASP A 75 -2.38 -0.67 5.59
CA ASP A 75 -2.78 -1.77 6.47
C ASP A 75 -3.22 -1.25 7.85
N ARG A 76 -4.54 -1.22 8.04
CA ARG A 76 -5.21 -0.76 9.27
C ARG A 76 -5.08 -1.73 10.44
N SER A 77 -4.56 -2.95 10.23
CA SER A 77 -4.34 -3.94 11.30
C SER A 77 -3.10 -3.66 12.14
N ILE A 78 -2.38 -2.58 11.81
CA ILE A 78 -1.05 -2.32 12.29
C ILE A 78 -1.02 -1.25 13.39
N THR A 79 -0.12 -1.42 14.37
CA THR A 79 0.14 -0.41 15.40
C THR A 79 0.79 0.80 14.76
N MET A 80 0.23 2.00 14.98
CA MET A 80 0.87 3.24 14.56
C MET A 80 2.28 3.32 15.13
N LEU A 81 3.26 3.67 14.29
CA LEU A 81 4.64 3.81 14.72
C LEU A 81 4.74 4.93 15.76
N ASP A 82 5.29 4.61 16.92
CA ASP A 82 5.43 5.55 18.03
C ASP A 82 6.19 6.82 17.59
N VAL A 83 5.78 7.98 18.11
CA VAL A 83 6.45 9.28 17.91
C VAL A 83 7.95 9.18 18.27
N ALA A 84 8.31 8.37 19.26
CA ALA A 84 9.68 8.11 19.65
C ALA A 84 10.49 7.46 18.51
N LEU A 85 9.92 6.49 17.80
CA LEU A 85 10.58 5.86 16.65
C LEU A 85 10.57 6.78 15.43
N ARG A 86 9.47 7.51 15.20
CA ARG A 86 9.37 8.44 14.07
C ARG A 86 10.47 9.51 14.07
N ARG A 87 10.94 9.95 15.23
CA ARG A 87 12.03 10.93 15.32
C ARG A 87 13.42 10.38 14.96
N ARG A 88 13.57 9.06 14.83
CA ARG A 88 14.85 8.34 14.67
C ARG A 88 15.02 7.70 13.30
N PHE A 89 13.97 7.72 12.50
CA PHE A 89 13.98 7.30 11.11
C PHE A 89 13.72 8.50 10.21
N ALA A 90 14.40 8.53 9.06
CA ALA A 90 13.97 9.36 7.95
C ALA A 90 12.86 8.61 7.20
N PHE A 91 11.75 9.30 6.91
CA PHE A 91 10.63 8.74 6.17
C PHE A 91 10.72 9.18 4.71
N VAL A 92 10.83 8.21 3.82
CA VAL A 92 10.78 8.43 2.36
C VAL A 92 9.52 7.76 1.86
N GLU A 93 8.57 8.57 1.39
CA GLU A 93 7.31 8.09 0.85
C GLU A 93 7.50 7.62 -0.60
N LEU A 94 7.07 6.39 -0.88
CA LEU A 94 7.14 5.80 -2.22
C LEU A 94 5.74 5.75 -2.83
N MET A 95 5.37 6.82 -3.52
CA MET A 95 4.09 6.94 -4.19
C MET A 95 4.00 6.03 -5.43
N PRO A 96 2.80 5.60 -5.84
CA PRO A 96 2.62 4.92 -7.12
C PRO A 96 3.11 5.77 -8.29
N GLN A 97 3.86 5.16 -9.23
CA GLN A 97 4.46 5.79 -10.40
C GLN A 97 3.85 5.21 -11.68
N PRO A 98 2.73 5.76 -12.20
CA PRO A 98 2.08 5.28 -13.40
C PRO A 98 2.99 5.31 -14.65
N GLU A 99 3.96 6.22 -14.70
CA GLU A 99 4.95 6.34 -15.77
C GLU A 99 5.85 5.10 -15.94
N LEU A 100 5.92 4.21 -14.95
CA LEU A 100 6.64 2.93 -15.07
C LEU A 100 5.82 1.85 -15.78
N LEU A 101 4.54 2.11 -16.07
CA LEU A 101 3.67 1.18 -16.79
C LEU A 101 3.81 1.36 -18.31
N PRO A 102 3.60 0.29 -19.10
CA PRO A 102 3.48 0.44 -20.54
C PRO A 102 2.33 1.39 -20.88
N ASP A 103 2.52 2.21 -21.92
CA ASP A 103 1.52 3.19 -22.35
C ASP A 103 0.19 2.53 -22.70
N ASN A 104 0.24 1.34 -23.29
CA ASN A 104 -0.92 0.60 -23.74
C ASN A 104 -0.73 -0.92 -23.63
N VAL A 105 -1.75 -1.62 -23.15
CA VAL A 105 -1.84 -3.09 -23.23
C VAL A 105 -3.22 -3.45 -23.76
N ALA A 106 -3.27 -4.20 -24.86
CA ALA A 106 -4.51 -4.64 -25.51
C ALA A 106 -5.51 -3.50 -25.80
N GLY A 107 -5.02 -2.29 -26.10
CA GLY A 107 -5.85 -1.11 -26.34
C GLY A 107 -6.17 -0.28 -25.09
N VAL A 108 -5.80 -0.71 -23.88
CA VAL A 108 -6.06 0.01 -22.63
C VAL A 108 -4.87 0.90 -22.25
N PRO A 109 -5.06 2.21 -22.04
CA PRO A 109 -3.99 3.11 -21.62
C PRO A 109 -3.71 2.98 -20.11
N LEU A 110 -2.78 2.10 -19.70
CA LEU A 110 -2.60 1.71 -18.30
C LEU A 110 -2.17 2.87 -17.39
N GLN A 111 -1.31 3.76 -17.86
CA GLN A 111 -0.89 4.92 -17.06
C GLN A 111 -2.09 5.81 -16.71
N LYS A 112 -2.98 6.06 -17.69
CA LYS A 112 -4.20 6.85 -17.48
C LYS A 112 -5.18 6.11 -16.57
N LEU A 113 -5.34 4.80 -16.77
CA LEU A 113 -6.19 3.96 -15.93
C LEU A 113 -5.77 4.06 -14.46
N LEU A 114 -4.49 3.86 -14.16
CA LEU A 114 -3.99 3.90 -12.79
C LEU A 114 -4.13 5.29 -12.17
N ARG A 115 -3.81 6.36 -12.92
CA ARG A 115 -4.00 7.75 -12.45
C ARG A 115 -5.47 8.03 -12.11
N THR A 116 -6.39 7.67 -13.00
CA THR A 116 -7.83 7.89 -12.79
C THR A 116 -8.35 7.09 -11.60
N LEU A 117 -7.94 5.83 -11.45
CA LEU A 117 -8.30 5.02 -10.29
C LEU A 117 -7.77 5.63 -8.99
N ASN A 118 -6.48 5.95 -8.92
CA ASN A 118 -5.85 6.49 -7.72
C ASN A 118 -6.44 7.85 -7.32
N HIS A 119 -6.79 8.69 -8.28
CA HIS A 119 -7.48 9.96 -8.02
C HIS A 119 -8.86 9.74 -7.37
N LYS A 120 -9.63 8.75 -7.85
CA LYS A 120 -10.93 8.43 -7.26
C LYS A 120 -10.79 7.78 -5.87
N LEU A 121 -9.77 6.94 -5.67
CA LEU A 121 -9.49 6.31 -4.39
C LEU A 121 -9.09 7.35 -3.35
N GLU A 122 -8.18 8.26 -3.70
CA GLU A 122 -7.76 9.35 -2.82
C GLU A 122 -8.92 10.26 -2.42
N ALA A 123 -9.83 10.56 -3.37
CA ALA A 123 -11.00 11.39 -3.09
C ALA A 123 -12.06 10.72 -2.21
N LEU A 124 -12.18 9.39 -2.23
CA LEU A 124 -13.22 8.65 -1.51
C LEU A 124 -12.75 7.99 -0.21
N LEU A 125 -11.44 7.74 -0.11
CA LEU A 125 -10.76 7.14 1.03
C LEU A 125 -9.69 8.12 1.52
N ASP A 126 -8.44 7.91 1.10
CA ASP A 126 -7.29 8.75 1.40
C ASP A 126 -6.11 8.36 0.47
N ARG A 127 -4.97 9.03 0.63
CA ARG A 127 -3.78 8.82 -0.18
C ARG A 127 -3.12 7.45 0.02
N ASP A 128 -3.27 6.83 1.19
CA ASP A 128 -2.63 5.54 1.51
C ASP A 128 -3.33 4.35 0.82
N HIS A 129 -4.58 4.52 0.37
CA HIS A 129 -5.33 3.48 -0.35
C HIS A 129 -5.13 3.52 -1.88
N GLN A 130 -4.15 4.30 -2.38
CA GLN A 130 -3.83 4.30 -3.80
C GLN A 130 -3.26 2.94 -4.24
N LEU A 131 -3.60 2.51 -5.45
CA LEU A 131 -3.07 1.28 -6.05
C LEU A 131 -1.61 1.47 -6.46
N GLY A 132 -0.76 0.53 -6.04
CA GLY A 132 0.61 0.42 -6.50
C GLY A 132 0.69 0.06 -7.99
N HIS A 133 1.70 0.61 -8.68
CA HIS A 133 1.97 0.31 -10.09
C HIS A 133 2.41 -1.14 -10.32
N SER A 134 2.94 -1.83 -9.29
CA SER A 134 3.37 -3.22 -9.35
C SER A 134 2.30 -4.21 -9.84
N TYR A 135 1.01 -3.92 -9.60
CA TYR A 135 -0.10 -4.75 -10.10
C TYR A 135 -0.16 -4.82 -11.62
N LEU A 136 0.30 -3.77 -12.30
CA LEU A 136 0.20 -3.59 -13.75
C LEU A 136 1.56 -3.57 -14.47
N MET A 137 2.66 -3.69 -13.71
CA MET A 137 4.01 -3.72 -14.29
C MET A 137 4.25 -5.00 -15.09
N GLY A 138 4.92 -4.85 -16.24
CA GLY A 138 5.38 -5.98 -17.05
C GLY A 138 4.28 -6.73 -17.83
N LEU A 139 3.02 -6.27 -17.77
CA LEU A 139 1.92 -6.84 -18.55
C LEU A 139 2.14 -6.59 -20.05
N LYS A 140 1.90 -7.63 -20.87
CA LYS A 140 2.06 -7.60 -22.33
C LYS A 140 0.80 -8.02 -23.06
N THR A 141 -0.04 -8.85 -22.43
CA THR A 141 -1.21 -9.45 -23.09
C THR A 141 -2.52 -9.09 -22.39
N LEU A 142 -3.63 -9.29 -23.10
CA LEU A 142 -4.98 -9.13 -22.55
C LEU A 142 -5.24 -10.11 -21.39
N GLU A 143 -4.76 -11.35 -21.51
CA GLU A 143 -4.96 -12.38 -20.49
C GLU A 143 -4.28 -11.99 -19.17
N GLU A 144 -3.03 -11.51 -19.23
CA GLU A 144 -2.31 -11.00 -18.07
C GLU A 144 -3.01 -9.78 -17.46
N LEU A 145 -3.52 -8.86 -18.28
CA LEU A 145 -4.29 -7.71 -17.82
C LEU A 145 -5.58 -8.12 -17.11
N ARG A 146 -6.34 -9.06 -17.69
CA ARG A 146 -7.57 -9.58 -17.09
C ARG A 146 -7.26 -10.31 -15.78
N PHE A 147 -6.21 -11.11 -15.73
CA PHE A 147 -5.79 -11.78 -14.50
C PHE A 147 -5.42 -10.77 -13.41
N ALA A 148 -4.60 -9.75 -13.73
CA ALA A 148 -4.23 -8.70 -12.80
C ALA A 148 -5.47 -7.95 -12.27
N TRP A 149 -6.41 -7.65 -13.15
CA TRP A 149 -7.66 -6.99 -12.79
C TRP A 149 -8.54 -7.86 -11.87
N ASP A 150 -8.94 -9.03 -12.33
CA ASP A 150 -9.94 -9.86 -11.65
C ASP A 150 -9.41 -10.52 -10.37
N LYS A 151 -8.11 -10.86 -10.34
CA LYS A 151 -7.53 -11.65 -9.25
C LYS A 151 -6.70 -10.84 -8.26
N ARG A 152 -6.34 -9.60 -8.59
CA ARG A 152 -5.53 -8.75 -7.70
C ARG A 152 -6.20 -7.42 -7.39
N ILE A 153 -6.53 -6.63 -8.40
CA ILE A 153 -7.10 -5.28 -8.22
C ILE A 153 -8.53 -5.36 -7.68
N MET A 154 -9.40 -6.15 -8.32
CA MET A 154 -10.81 -6.25 -7.94
C MET A 154 -11.01 -6.75 -6.51
N PRO A 155 -10.34 -7.82 -6.03
CA PRO A 155 -10.43 -8.24 -4.63
C PRO A 155 -10.01 -7.15 -3.64
N LEU A 156 -8.91 -6.43 -3.92
CA LEU A 156 -8.45 -5.34 -3.08
C LEU A 156 -9.47 -4.20 -2.98
N LEU A 157 -10.04 -3.79 -4.12
CA LEU A 157 -11.07 -2.74 -4.14
C LEU A 157 -12.34 -3.18 -3.41
N ARG A 158 -12.70 -4.46 -3.45
CA ARG A 158 -13.83 -4.99 -2.67
C ARG A 158 -13.58 -4.88 -1.17
N GLU A 159 -12.36 -5.11 -0.74
CA GLU A 159 -11.97 -4.98 0.67
C GLU A 159 -12.04 -3.52 1.11
N TYR A 160 -11.48 -2.59 0.32
CA TYR A 160 -11.52 -1.16 0.60
C TYR A 160 -12.94 -0.60 0.72
N PHE A 161 -13.87 -1.11 -0.10
CA PHE A 161 -15.26 -0.67 -0.13
C PHE A 161 -16.22 -1.70 0.47
N TYR A 162 -15.78 -2.49 1.44
CA TYR A 162 -16.65 -3.45 2.13
C TYR A 162 -17.86 -2.74 2.75
N GLY A 163 -19.06 -3.16 2.36
CA GLY A 163 -20.32 -2.54 2.79
C GLY A 163 -20.67 -1.19 2.14
N ALA A 164 -19.82 -0.66 1.25
CA ALA A 164 -19.98 0.64 0.58
C ALA A 164 -20.00 0.49 -0.96
N GLY A 165 -20.91 -0.35 -1.45
CA GLY A 165 -20.99 -0.72 -2.87
C GLY A 165 -21.30 0.45 -3.82
N GLU A 166 -21.98 1.48 -3.32
CA GLU A 166 -22.21 2.74 -4.03
C GLU A 166 -20.90 3.47 -4.35
N LYS A 167 -19.95 3.50 -3.39
CA LYS A 167 -18.64 4.11 -3.59
C LYS A 167 -17.80 3.29 -4.57
N LEU A 168 -17.88 1.96 -4.47
CA LEU A 168 -17.23 1.06 -5.42
C LEU A 168 -17.72 1.29 -6.85
N GLN A 169 -19.03 1.52 -7.05
CA GLN A 169 -19.60 1.87 -8.34
C GLN A 169 -19.14 3.25 -8.85
N ILE A 170 -18.91 4.23 -7.97
CA ILE A 170 -18.32 5.53 -8.37
C ILE A 170 -16.89 5.34 -8.89
N VAL A 171 -16.10 4.49 -8.22
CA VAL A 171 -14.73 4.17 -8.63
C VAL A 171 -14.72 3.45 -9.97
N LEU A 172 -15.41 2.31 -10.07
CA LEU A 172 -15.29 1.40 -11.20
C LEU A 172 -16.27 1.68 -12.35
N GLY A 173 -17.38 2.37 -12.08
CA GLY A 173 -18.46 2.57 -13.04
C GLY A 173 -19.45 1.41 -13.10
N ARG A 174 -20.50 1.60 -13.91
CA ARG A 174 -21.64 0.67 -14.03
C ARG A 174 -21.31 -0.61 -14.80
N ASP A 175 -20.20 -0.62 -15.54
CA ASP A 175 -19.76 -1.79 -16.29
C ASP A 175 -19.22 -2.90 -15.38
N PHE A 176 -18.66 -2.52 -14.24
CA PHE A 176 -18.10 -3.45 -13.25
C PHE A 176 -18.97 -3.61 -11.99
N VAL A 177 -19.92 -2.70 -11.75
CA VAL A 177 -20.81 -2.76 -10.58
C VAL A 177 -22.25 -2.50 -11.01
N GLU A 178 -23.12 -3.49 -10.87
CA GLU A 178 -24.55 -3.34 -11.07
C GLU A 178 -25.24 -2.88 -9.77
N ARG A 179 -26.24 -2.01 -9.92
CA ARG A 179 -27.13 -1.58 -8.84
C ARG A 179 -28.48 -2.27 -9.06
N THR A 180 -28.93 -3.03 -8.08
CA THR A 180 -30.18 -3.80 -8.14
C THR A 180 -31.02 -3.49 -6.90
N GLU A 181 -32.32 -3.30 -7.08
CA GLU A 181 -33.26 -3.16 -5.98
C GLU A 181 -33.85 -4.53 -5.64
N LEU A 182 -33.66 -4.96 -4.40
CA LEU A 182 -34.24 -6.19 -3.87
C LEU A 182 -35.44 -5.82 -3.00
N ARG A 183 -36.58 -6.46 -3.28
CA ARG A 183 -37.77 -6.36 -2.45
C ARG A 183 -37.73 -7.48 -1.41
N LEU A 184 -37.97 -7.13 -0.16
CA LEU A 184 -38.09 -8.04 0.97
C LEU A 184 -39.57 -8.10 1.36
N GLY A 185 -40.19 -9.25 1.08
CA GLY A 185 -41.61 -9.50 1.34
C GLY A 185 -42.50 -9.33 0.10
N ASP A 186 -43.75 -9.76 0.25
CA ASP A 186 -44.79 -9.70 -0.78
C ASP A 186 -45.83 -8.64 -0.42
N GLY A 187 -46.33 -7.89 -1.43
CA GLY A 187 -47.39 -6.89 -1.26
C GLY A 187 -46.92 -5.42 -1.36
N ALA A 188 -47.83 -4.49 -1.04
CA ALA A 188 -47.60 -3.04 -1.18
C ALA A 188 -46.60 -2.46 -0.16
N ASP A 189 -46.39 -3.16 0.97
CA ASP A 189 -45.51 -2.76 2.07
C ASP A 189 -44.10 -3.40 2.00
N ALA A 190 -43.72 -3.97 0.86
CA ALA A 190 -42.43 -4.63 0.70
C ALA A 190 -41.25 -3.65 0.88
N ASP A 191 -40.35 -3.96 1.82
CA ASP A 191 -39.13 -3.17 2.06
C ASP A 191 -38.20 -3.31 0.85
N THR A 192 -37.76 -2.19 0.28
CA THR A 192 -36.90 -2.18 -0.90
C THR A 192 -35.49 -1.78 -0.51
N ARG A 193 -34.52 -2.68 -0.73
CA ARG A 193 -33.12 -2.43 -0.44
C ARG A 193 -32.32 -2.35 -1.73
N THR A 194 -31.49 -1.31 -1.83
CA THR A 194 -30.52 -1.22 -2.91
C THR A 194 -29.31 -2.09 -2.58
N VAL A 195 -28.95 -2.98 -3.49
CA VAL A 195 -27.77 -3.84 -3.40
C VAL A 195 -26.87 -3.59 -4.61
N TYR A 196 -25.58 -3.51 -4.37
CA TYR A 196 -24.57 -3.40 -5.41
C TYR A 196 -23.86 -4.74 -5.57
N ARG A 197 -23.76 -5.23 -6.81
CA ARG A 197 -23.08 -6.49 -7.11
C ARG A 197 -22.01 -6.26 -8.16
N LEU A 198 -20.94 -7.05 -8.09
CA LEU A 198 -19.93 -7.04 -9.13
C LEU A 198 -20.48 -7.67 -10.39
N LYS A 199 -20.20 -7.00 -11.50
CA LYS A 199 -20.46 -7.48 -12.84
C LYS A 199 -19.12 -7.76 -13.49
N GLU A 200 -18.86 -9.04 -13.77
CA GLU A 200 -17.69 -9.44 -14.54
C GLU A 200 -18.04 -9.37 -16.03
N PRO A 201 -17.34 -8.56 -16.84
CA PRO A 201 -17.57 -8.53 -18.27
C PRO A 201 -17.29 -9.91 -18.88
N LYS A 202 -18.31 -10.52 -19.49
CA LYS A 202 -18.23 -11.91 -20.00
C LYS A 202 -17.39 -12.05 -21.27
N THR A 203 -17.13 -10.96 -21.99
CA THR A 203 -16.36 -10.95 -23.24
C THR A 203 -15.15 -10.04 -23.12
N ASP A 204 -14.10 -10.39 -23.85
CA ASP A 204 -12.86 -9.62 -23.97
C ASP A 204 -13.13 -8.18 -24.43
N GLU A 205 -14.03 -8.00 -25.40
CA GLU A 205 -14.43 -6.68 -25.91
C GLU A 205 -15.13 -5.83 -24.85
N ALA A 206 -16.06 -6.42 -24.09
CA ALA A 206 -16.76 -5.72 -23.03
C ALA A 206 -15.80 -5.32 -21.89
N PHE A 207 -14.86 -6.20 -21.55
CA PHE A 207 -13.82 -5.94 -20.56
C PHE A 207 -12.92 -4.77 -20.99
N LEU A 208 -12.41 -4.81 -22.21
CA LEU A 208 -11.55 -3.77 -22.77
C LEU A 208 -12.26 -2.42 -22.85
N SER A 209 -13.50 -2.42 -23.36
CA SER A 209 -14.32 -1.20 -23.43
C SER A 209 -14.54 -0.59 -22.04
N ALA A 210 -14.87 -1.42 -21.04
CA ALA A 210 -15.07 -0.96 -19.67
C ALA A 210 -13.80 -0.32 -19.07
N LEU A 211 -12.64 -0.94 -19.28
CA LEU A 211 -11.36 -0.37 -18.83
C LEU A 211 -10.99 0.93 -19.56
N GLN A 212 -11.25 1.02 -20.87
CA GLN A 212 -10.99 2.22 -21.65
C GLN A 212 -11.89 3.38 -21.22
N GLN A 213 -13.17 3.12 -20.94
CA GLN A 213 -14.10 4.12 -20.40
C GLN A 213 -13.65 4.57 -19.01
N LEU A 214 -13.20 3.65 -18.17
CA LEU A 214 -12.68 3.96 -16.85
C LEU A 214 -11.41 4.82 -16.91
N ALA A 215 -10.50 4.54 -17.85
CA ALA A 215 -9.27 5.31 -18.04
C ALA A 215 -9.52 6.72 -18.62
N THR A 216 -10.59 6.90 -19.39
CA THR A 216 -10.95 8.17 -20.05
C THR A 216 -12.00 8.98 -19.28
N ALA A 217 -12.56 8.42 -18.21
CA ALA A 217 -13.50 9.11 -17.34
C ALA A 217 -12.87 10.40 -16.79
N LYS A 218 -13.61 11.52 -16.86
CA LYS A 218 -13.13 12.81 -16.35
C LYS A 218 -12.73 12.65 -14.88
N PRO A 219 -11.55 13.16 -14.46
CA PRO A 219 -11.17 13.16 -13.06
C PRO A 219 -12.21 13.94 -12.25
N VAL A 220 -12.52 13.44 -11.06
CA VAL A 220 -13.37 14.15 -10.08
C VAL A 220 -12.67 15.48 -9.80
N ARG A 221 -13.24 16.59 -10.26
CA ARG A 221 -12.61 17.91 -10.09
C ARG A 221 -12.69 18.29 -8.60
N PRO A 222 -11.58 18.73 -7.98
CA PRO A 222 -11.68 19.42 -6.71
C PRO A 222 -12.52 20.70 -6.89
N VAL A 223 -13.37 20.99 -5.91
CA VAL A 223 -14.15 22.24 -5.84
C VAL A 223 -13.21 23.38 -5.46
#